data_AF-A0A963C9K2-F1
#
_entry.id   AF-A0A963C9K2-F1
#
_cell.length_a   1.000
_cell.length_b   1.000
_cell.length_c   1.000
_cell.angle_alpha   90.00
_cell.angle_beta   90.00
_cell.angle_gamma   90.00
#
_symmetry.space_group_name_H-M   'P 1'
#
loop_
_entity.id
_entity.type
_entity.pdbx_description
1 polymer ?
#
loop_
_entity_poly.entity_id
_entity_poly.type
_entity_poly.pdbx_seq_one_letter_code
_entity_poly.pdbx_strand_id
1 'polypeptide(L)'
;MLLTDFLPAFLVMALVALRGPRAWLAVTAIAAFFQAATPLLLGVGGRAAGLAPAYALLPIGLWHGLGLLFRMGRAPERTRQFAMTGRFGLLVLFTVVGVFGALAYPRLFQGMVSVLPPREGLDSGVVVPLRPTGTNYIQSFYLVCNFTIAALVYLFHQQGVITIESFRRFLWIGGAVSVTFGCYQLLAHLTGLPWPASFVNSNIGVAQLPEQTMLGVRRMSATFLEPSMLSLHFLVMV
;
A
#
# COMPACT_ATOMS: atom_id res chain seq x y z
N MET A 1 -10.22 -3.59 -17.08
CA MET A 1 -8.95 -3.10 -16.51
C MET A 1 -8.55 -1.87 -17.29
N LEU A 2 -8.20 -0.77 -16.62
CA LEU A 2 -7.78 0.47 -17.28
C LEU A 2 -6.33 0.79 -16.87
N LEU A 3 -5.51 1.15 -17.85
CA LEU A 3 -4.14 1.62 -17.66
C LEU A 3 -4.16 3.12 -17.37
N THR A 4 -3.18 3.64 -16.64
CA THR A 4 -3.08 5.07 -16.31
C THR A 4 -1.78 5.67 -16.84
N ASP A 5 -1.70 7.00 -16.79
CA ASP A 5 -0.49 7.78 -17.09
C ASP A 5 0.73 7.38 -16.23
N PHE A 6 0.51 6.73 -15.07
CA PHE A 6 1.58 6.28 -14.19
C PHE A 6 2.23 4.97 -14.64
N LEU A 7 1.63 4.24 -15.59
CA LEU A 7 2.13 2.94 -16.06
C LEU A 7 3.59 2.98 -16.53
N PRO A 8 4.07 3.94 -17.34
CA PRO A 8 5.46 3.95 -17.80
C PRO A 8 6.47 4.03 -16.65
N ALA A 9 6.20 4.88 -15.64
CA ALA A 9 7.05 4.98 -14.45
C ALA A 9 7.00 3.67 -13.64
N PHE A 10 5.83 3.04 -13.54
CA PHE A 10 5.71 1.72 -12.94
C PHE A 10 6.51 0.64 -13.68
N LEU A 11 6.53 0.65 -15.01
CA LEU A 11 7.32 -0.33 -15.78
C LEU A 11 8.83 -0.16 -15.51
N VAL A 12 9.32 1.07 -15.41
CA VAL A 12 10.72 1.34 -15.00
C VAL A 12 10.98 0.79 -13.61
N MET A 13 10.07 1.05 -12.65
CA MET A 13 10.14 0.50 -11.29
C MET A 13 10.18 -1.04 -11.30
N ALA A 14 9.30 -1.68 -12.07
CA ALA A 14 9.24 -3.13 -12.20
C ALA A 14 10.54 -3.72 -12.78
N LEU A 15 11.10 -3.11 -13.82
CA LEU A 15 12.38 -3.52 -14.41
C LEU A 15 13.54 -3.44 -13.40
N VAL A 16 13.59 -2.37 -12.59
CA VAL A 16 14.58 -2.26 -11.52
C VAL A 16 14.34 -3.33 -10.45
N ALA A 17 13.08 -3.56 -10.07
CA ALA A 17 12.71 -4.54 -9.06
C ALA A 17 13.05 -5.99 -9.46
N LEU A 18 13.03 -6.31 -10.76
CA LEU A 18 13.42 -7.63 -11.27
C LEU A 18 14.91 -7.96 -11.05
N ARG A 19 15.78 -6.96 -10.84
CA ARG A 19 17.23 -7.18 -10.66
C ARG A 19 17.59 -7.96 -9.39
N GLY A 20 16.70 -8.02 -8.41
CA GLY A 20 16.89 -8.81 -7.21
C GLY A 20 16.07 -8.32 -6.01
N PRO A 21 16.06 -9.08 -4.91
CA PRO A 21 15.25 -8.79 -3.72
C PRO A 21 15.57 -7.42 -3.09
N ARG A 22 16.84 -7.00 -3.07
CA ARG A 22 17.24 -5.68 -2.56
C ARG A 22 16.74 -4.54 -3.44
N ALA A 23 16.80 -4.71 -4.76
CA ALA A 23 16.30 -3.73 -5.71
C ALA A 23 14.76 -3.64 -5.65
N TRP A 24 14.08 -4.79 -5.57
CA TRP A 24 12.64 -4.85 -5.34
C TRP A 24 12.24 -4.13 -4.06
N LEU A 25 12.96 -4.36 -2.95
CA LEU A 25 12.67 -3.69 -1.68
C LEU A 25 12.85 -2.17 -1.78
N ALA A 26 13.94 -1.72 -2.40
CA ALA A 26 14.23 -0.30 -2.57
C ALA A 26 13.10 0.40 -3.34
N VAL A 27 12.72 -0.17 -4.49
CA VAL A 27 11.66 0.38 -5.33
C VAL A 27 10.31 0.29 -4.63
N THR A 28 10.00 -0.81 -3.94
CA THR A 28 8.73 -0.98 -3.20
C THR A 28 8.61 0.02 -2.05
N ALA A 29 9.70 0.29 -1.33
CA ALA A 29 9.76 1.29 -0.27
C ALA A 29 9.51 2.72 -0.78
N ILE A 30 10.05 3.06 -1.96
CA ILE A 30 9.81 4.36 -2.61
C ILE A 30 8.38 4.44 -3.14
N ALA A 31 7.94 3.38 -3.84
CA ALA A 31 6.60 3.24 -4.40
C ALA A 31 5.50 3.31 -3.33
N ALA A 32 5.81 2.99 -2.08
CA ALA A 32 4.88 3.08 -0.96
C ALA A 32 4.37 4.50 -0.71
N PHE A 33 5.13 5.52 -1.14
CA PHE A 33 4.75 6.92 -1.01
C PHE A 33 3.90 7.44 -2.17
N PHE A 34 3.65 6.63 -3.21
CA PHE A 34 2.83 6.96 -4.39
C PHE A 34 1.45 6.31 -4.31
N GLN A 35 0.79 6.41 -3.15
CA GLN A 35 -0.54 5.82 -2.92
C GLN A 35 -1.63 6.47 -3.79
N ALA A 36 -1.45 7.76 -4.09
CA ALA A 36 -2.31 8.54 -4.97
C ALA A 36 -2.19 8.16 -6.45
N ALA A 37 -1.11 7.48 -6.82
CA ALA A 37 -0.93 6.94 -8.14
C ALA A 37 -1.39 5.49 -8.20
N THR A 38 -1.69 5.01 -9.40
CA THR A 38 -1.90 3.58 -9.64
C THR A 38 -1.52 3.26 -11.07
N PRO A 39 -0.73 2.22 -11.37
CA PRO A 39 -0.53 1.78 -12.75
C PRO A 39 -1.77 1.11 -13.36
N LEU A 40 -2.66 0.58 -12.52
CA LEU A 40 -3.74 -0.33 -12.93
C LEU A 40 -5.01 -0.08 -12.12
N LEU A 41 -6.09 0.24 -12.81
CA LEU A 41 -7.43 0.31 -12.24
C LEU A 41 -8.17 -1.01 -12.46
N LEU A 42 -8.58 -1.63 -11.36
CA LEU A 42 -9.32 -2.88 -11.32
C LEU A 42 -10.80 -2.60 -10.99
N GLY A 43 -11.71 -3.30 -11.66
CA GLY A 43 -13.13 -3.30 -11.30
C GLY A 43 -13.38 -4.37 -10.25
N VAL A 44 -13.65 -3.98 -8.99
CA VAL A 44 -13.91 -4.91 -7.88
C VAL A 44 -15.25 -4.56 -7.23
N GLY A 45 -16.18 -5.51 -7.22
CA GLY A 45 -17.49 -5.34 -6.58
C GLY A 45 -18.31 -4.16 -7.15
N GLY A 46 -18.24 -3.94 -8.47
CA GLY A 46 -18.90 -2.82 -9.15
C GLY A 46 -18.23 -1.46 -8.96
N ARG A 47 -16.99 -1.42 -8.45
CA ARG A 47 -16.25 -0.18 -8.16
C ARG A 47 -14.87 -0.20 -8.80
N ALA A 48 -14.38 0.97 -9.22
CA ALA A 48 -12.98 1.14 -9.60
C ALA A 48 -12.10 1.18 -8.33
N ALA A 49 -11.08 0.33 -8.29
CA ALA A 49 -10.06 0.27 -7.25
C ALA A 49 -8.68 0.32 -7.91
N GLY A 50 -7.88 1.33 -7.59
CA GLY A 50 -6.50 1.41 -8.06
C GLY A 50 -5.59 0.53 -7.21
N LEU A 51 -4.76 -0.28 -7.87
CA LEU A 51 -3.70 -1.00 -7.19
C LEU A 51 -2.52 -0.04 -6.99
N ALA A 52 -2.21 0.33 -5.74
CA ALA A 52 -1.07 1.22 -5.50
C ALA A 52 0.24 0.60 -6.04
N PRO A 53 1.23 1.40 -6.48
CA PRO A 53 2.41 0.88 -7.16
C PRO A 53 3.20 -0.14 -6.32
N ALA A 54 3.30 0.07 -5.01
CA ALA A 54 3.94 -0.89 -4.12
C ALA A 54 3.23 -2.27 -4.09
N TYR A 55 1.90 -2.28 -4.14
CA TYR A 55 1.13 -3.54 -4.24
C TYR A 55 1.24 -4.18 -5.62
N ALA A 56 1.30 -3.37 -6.68
CA ALA A 56 1.51 -3.88 -8.03
C ALA A 56 2.89 -4.54 -8.23
N LEU A 57 3.88 -4.21 -7.38
CA LEU A 57 5.19 -4.87 -7.35
C LEU A 57 5.20 -6.20 -6.58
N LEU A 58 4.12 -6.54 -5.85
CA LEU A 58 4.06 -7.75 -5.02
C LEU A 58 4.40 -9.04 -5.77
N PRO A 59 3.93 -9.30 -7.02
CA PRO A 59 4.26 -10.53 -7.74
C PRO A 59 5.77 -10.72 -7.95
N ILE A 60 6.52 -9.63 -8.18
CA ILE A 60 7.98 -9.67 -8.33
C ILE A 60 8.65 -10.01 -6.98
N GLY A 61 8.11 -9.48 -5.88
CA GLY A 61 8.59 -9.80 -4.53
C GLY A 61 8.37 -11.27 -4.18
N LEU A 62 7.18 -11.79 -4.50
CA LEU A 62 6.85 -13.21 -4.35
C LEU A 62 7.78 -14.09 -5.18
N TRP A 63 8.08 -13.70 -6.43
CA TRP A 63 9.05 -14.42 -7.26
C TRP A 63 10.42 -14.53 -6.60
N HIS A 64 10.96 -13.42 -6.07
CA HIS A 64 12.23 -13.42 -5.33
C HIS A 64 12.15 -14.25 -4.03
N GLY A 65 11.04 -14.15 -3.30
CA GLY A 65 10.76 -14.92 -2.09
C GLY A 65 10.75 -16.43 -2.34
N LEU A 66 10.01 -16.87 -3.34
CA LEU A 66 9.98 -18.28 -3.77
C LEU A 66 11.37 -18.76 -4.18
N GLY A 67 12.10 -17.96 -4.95
CA GLY A 67 13.48 -18.26 -5.34
C GLY A 67 14.42 -18.48 -4.16
N LEU A 68 14.28 -17.69 -3.08
CA LEU A 68 15.02 -17.90 -1.84
C LEU A 68 14.58 -19.17 -1.10
N LEU A 69 13.27 -19.40 -0.96
CA LEU A 69 12.74 -20.60 -0.30
C LEU A 69 13.20 -21.89 -1.00
N PHE A 70 13.22 -21.92 -2.33
CA PHE A 70 13.75 -23.06 -3.09
C PHE A 70 15.24 -23.29 -2.84
N ARG A 71 16.04 -22.24 -2.66
CA ARG A 71 17.47 -22.35 -2.31
C ARG A 71 17.64 -22.86 -0.88
N MET A 72 16.81 -22.42 0.06
CA MET A 72 16.82 -22.89 1.45
C MET A 72 16.42 -24.36 1.58
N GLY A 73 15.47 -24.83 0.77
CA GLY A 73 15.08 -26.24 0.73
C GLY A 73 16.24 -27.17 0.41
N ARG A 74 17.24 -26.67 -0.34
CA ARG A 74 18.47 -27.39 -0.73
C ARG A 74 19.65 -27.17 0.22
N ALA A 75 19.54 -26.27 1.21
CA ALA A 75 20.61 -25.99 2.16
C ALA A 75 20.59 -26.98 3.35
N PRO A 76 21.75 -27.34 3.93
CA PRO A 76 21.83 -28.22 5.10
C PRO A 76 21.06 -27.65 6.30
N GLU A 77 20.52 -28.55 7.15
CA GLU A 77 19.58 -28.26 8.25
C GLU A 77 20.00 -27.11 9.18
N ARG A 78 21.30 -26.90 9.36
CA ARG A 78 21.87 -25.85 10.21
C ARG A 78 21.48 -24.41 9.80
N THR A 79 20.96 -24.23 8.59
CA THR A 79 20.56 -22.93 8.02
C THR A 79 19.06 -22.63 8.13
N ARG A 80 18.25 -23.58 8.66
CA ARG A 80 16.78 -23.55 8.62
C ARG A 80 16.10 -22.93 9.85
N GLN A 81 16.74 -22.02 10.57
CA GLN A 81 16.08 -21.35 11.69
C GLN A 81 15.29 -20.12 11.22
N PHE A 82 14.15 -20.36 10.58
CA PHE A 82 13.11 -19.35 10.47
C PHE A 82 12.31 -19.34 11.78
N ALA A 83 12.84 -18.68 12.80
CA ALA A 83 12.11 -18.50 14.05
C ALA A 83 11.04 -17.42 13.83
N MET A 84 9.75 -17.75 14.03
CA MET A 84 8.74 -16.70 14.16
C MET A 84 9.00 -15.96 15.47
N THR A 85 9.41 -14.70 15.38
CA THR A 85 9.42 -13.83 16.55
C THR A 85 7.98 -13.58 17.03
N GLY A 86 7.77 -13.39 18.33
CA GLY A 86 6.44 -13.11 18.88
C GLY A 86 5.74 -11.92 18.21
N ARG A 87 6.51 -10.91 17.79
CA ARG A 87 6.00 -9.74 17.04
C ARG A 87 5.45 -10.12 15.66
N PHE A 88 6.13 -11.01 14.93
CA PHE A 88 5.63 -11.49 13.65
C PHE A 88 4.37 -12.34 13.83
N GLY A 89 4.30 -13.15 14.89
CA GLY A 89 3.10 -13.90 15.26
C GLY A 89 1.88 -13.00 15.53
N LEU A 90 2.08 -11.87 16.22
CA LEU A 90 1.03 -10.86 16.41
C LEU A 90 0.54 -10.26 15.09
N LEU A 91 1.45 -10.02 14.14
CA LEU A 91 1.08 -9.51 12.80
C LEU A 91 0.25 -10.53 12.01
N VAL A 92 0.59 -11.82 12.10
CA VAL A 92 -0.22 -12.92 11.52
C VAL A 92 -1.61 -12.91 12.15
N LEU A 93 -1.71 -12.89 13.48
CA LEU A 93 -2.97 -12.89 14.20
C LEU A 93 -3.83 -11.68 13.81
N PHE A 94 -3.24 -10.49 13.80
CA PHE A 94 -3.92 -9.26 13.37
C PHE A 94 -4.49 -9.39 11.95
N THR A 95 -3.71 -9.93 11.02
CA THR A 95 -4.13 -10.13 9.63
C THR A 95 -5.32 -11.09 9.55
N VAL A 96 -5.25 -12.23 10.25
CA VAL A 96 -6.32 -13.24 10.28
C VAL A 96 -7.60 -12.66 10.87
N VAL A 97 -7.51 -12.02 12.03
CA VAL A 97 -8.67 -11.40 12.70
C VAL A 97 -9.27 -10.29 11.83
N GLY A 98 -8.44 -9.44 11.23
CA GLY A 98 -8.89 -8.35 10.37
C GLY A 98 -9.60 -8.84 9.10
N VAL A 99 -9.03 -9.83 8.40
CA VAL A 99 -9.66 -10.42 7.21
C VAL A 99 -10.96 -11.13 7.58
N PHE A 100 -10.95 -11.92 8.65
CA PHE A 100 -12.15 -12.61 9.12
C PHE A 100 -13.25 -11.62 9.50
N GLY A 101 -12.94 -10.60 10.32
CA GLY A 101 -13.90 -9.59 10.74
C GLY A 101 -14.51 -8.83 9.56
N ALA A 102 -13.68 -8.41 8.60
CA ALA A 102 -14.14 -7.70 7.39
C ALA A 102 -15.08 -8.53 6.52
N LEU A 103 -14.92 -9.86 6.48
CA LEU A 103 -15.75 -10.74 5.65
C LEU A 103 -16.95 -11.33 6.40
N ALA A 104 -16.81 -11.61 7.69
CA ALA A 104 -17.82 -12.28 8.50
C ALA A 104 -18.83 -11.31 9.11
N TYR A 105 -18.39 -10.22 9.76
CA TYR A 105 -19.29 -9.32 10.50
C TYR A 105 -20.34 -8.63 9.61
N PRO A 106 -20.02 -8.15 8.40
CA PRO A 106 -21.04 -7.56 7.53
C PRO A 106 -22.14 -8.53 7.10
N ARG A 107 -21.87 -9.85 7.13
CA ARG A 107 -22.84 -10.90 6.84
C ARG A 107 -23.63 -11.31 8.08
N LEU A 108 -22.94 -11.46 9.21
CA LEU A 108 -23.54 -11.86 10.49
C LEU A 108 -24.50 -10.81 11.02
N PHE A 109 -24.18 -9.52 10.85
CA PHE A 109 -24.99 -8.41 11.36
C PHE A 109 -25.80 -7.70 10.27
N GLN A 110 -25.98 -8.35 9.11
CA GLN A 110 -26.66 -7.76 7.97
C GLN A 110 -28.09 -7.34 8.34
N GLY A 111 -28.43 -6.07 8.12
CA GLY A 111 -29.76 -5.52 8.43
C GLY A 111 -30.08 -5.38 9.92
N MET A 112 -29.24 -5.86 10.83
CA MET A 112 -29.41 -5.75 12.28
C MET A 112 -28.70 -4.53 12.87
N VAL A 113 -27.62 -4.10 12.22
CA VAL A 113 -26.82 -2.94 12.64
C VAL A 113 -26.87 -1.89 11.56
N SER A 114 -27.01 -0.64 11.99
CA SER A 114 -27.04 0.53 11.14
C SER A 114 -25.67 1.22 11.18
N VAL A 115 -25.13 1.59 10.02
CA VAL A 115 -23.78 2.18 9.89
C VAL A 115 -23.79 3.42 9.02
N LEU A 116 -22.86 4.34 9.33
CA LEU A 116 -22.58 5.47 8.46
C LEU A 116 -21.68 5.00 7.30
N PRO A 117 -22.09 5.22 6.04
CA PRO A 117 -21.27 4.82 4.90
C PRO A 117 -20.00 5.67 4.85
N PRO A 118 -18.80 5.05 4.86
CA PRO A 118 -17.53 5.76 5.04
C PRO A 118 -17.15 6.74 3.92
N ARG A 119 -17.88 6.73 2.79
CA ARG A 119 -17.63 7.62 1.63
C ARG A 119 -18.57 8.82 1.54
N GLU A 120 -19.64 8.87 2.34
CA GLU A 120 -20.57 10.02 2.32
C GLU A 120 -20.21 11.08 3.36
N GLY A 121 -19.11 10.87 4.10
CA GLY A 121 -18.69 11.76 5.16
C GLY A 121 -19.47 11.51 6.46
N LEU A 122 -18.89 11.93 7.58
CA LEU A 122 -19.53 11.81 8.90
C LEU A 122 -20.75 12.74 9.03
N ASP A 123 -20.84 13.77 8.19
CA ASP A 123 -21.88 14.80 8.22
C ASP A 123 -23.13 14.47 7.37
N SER A 124 -23.15 13.37 6.60
CA SER A 124 -24.31 13.09 5.74
C SER A 124 -25.58 12.76 6.51
N GLY A 125 -25.47 12.31 7.77
CA GLY A 125 -26.60 11.84 8.58
C GLY A 125 -27.31 10.60 7.98
N VAL A 126 -26.84 10.10 6.83
CA VAL A 126 -27.43 8.97 6.12
C VAL A 126 -26.91 7.69 6.76
N VAL A 127 -27.76 7.09 7.57
CA VAL A 127 -27.50 5.78 8.18
C VAL A 127 -28.06 4.69 7.27
N VAL A 128 -27.21 3.76 6.87
CA VAL A 128 -27.62 2.63 6.03
C VAL A 128 -27.49 1.31 6.79
N PRO A 129 -28.37 0.34 6.56
CA PRO A 129 -28.21 -0.98 7.15
C PRO A 129 -26.88 -1.61 6.70
N LEU A 130 -26.18 -2.23 7.65
CA LEU A 130 -24.94 -2.93 7.40
C LEU A 130 -25.20 -4.03 6.38
N ARG A 131 -24.34 -4.08 5.36
CA ARG A 131 -24.34 -5.11 4.33
C ARG A 131 -22.92 -5.35 3.84
N PRO A 132 -22.61 -6.54 3.31
CA PRO A 132 -21.35 -6.76 2.64
C PRO A 132 -21.19 -5.80 1.46
N THR A 133 -20.06 -5.09 1.40
CA THR A 133 -19.76 -4.16 0.30
C THR A 133 -18.41 -4.48 -0.33
N GLY A 134 -18.18 -3.98 -1.55
CA GLY A 134 -16.87 -4.03 -2.20
C GLY A 134 -15.74 -3.46 -1.35
N THR A 135 -16.02 -2.49 -0.46
CA THR A 135 -15.03 -1.93 0.47
C THR A 135 -14.43 -2.98 1.39
N ASN A 136 -15.25 -3.91 1.90
CA ASN A 136 -14.77 -4.97 2.79
C ASN A 136 -13.75 -5.87 2.08
N TYR A 137 -14.07 -6.28 0.84
CA TYR A 137 -13.16 -7.11 0.03
C TYR A 137 -11.86 -6.37 -0.31
N ILE A 138 -11.95 -5.09 -0.67
CA ILE A 138 -10.79 -4.25 -0.99
C ILE A 138 -9.89 -4.06 0.25
N GLN A 139 -10.47 -3.82 1.43
CA GLN A 139 -9.73 -3.69 2.68
C GLN A 139 -9.05 -5.00 3.08
N SER A 140 -9.75 -6.14 3.01
CA SER A 140 -9.15 -7.45 3.25
C SER A 140 -8.00 -7.74 2.28
N PHE A 141 -8.18 -7.40 1.00
CA PHE A 141 -7.14 -7.56 -0.01
C PHE A 141 -5.89 -6.73 0.30
N TYR A 142 -6.04 -5.43 0.60
CA TYR A 142 -4.89 -4.59 0.97
C TYR A 142 -4.23 -5.04 2.27
N LEU A 143 -4.99 -5.52 3.25
CA LEU A 143 -4.44 -6.09 4.48
C LEU A 143 -3.56 -7.32 4.21
N VAL A 144 -4.01 -8.23 3.33
CA VAL A 144 -3.23 -9.39 2.88
C VAL A 144 -2.00 -8.97 2.10
N CYS A 145 -2.11 -7.96 1.22
CA CYS A 145 -0.94 -7.43 0.50
C CYS A 145 0.10 -6.85 1.48
N ASN A 146 -0.33 -6.04 2.45
CA ASN A 146 0.54 -5.49 3.48
C ASN A 146 1.24 -6.57 4.30
N PHE A 147 0.49 -7.57 4.75
CA PHE A 147 1.06 -8.73 5.45
C PHE A 147 2.10 -9.44 4.59
N THR A 148 1.80 -9.68 3.31
CA THR A 148 2.69 -10.38 2.38
C THR A 148 3.98 -9.59 2.15
N ILE A 149 3.90 -8.28 1.96
CA ILE A 149 5.08 -7.41 1.87
C ILE A 149 5.91 -7.53 3.14
N ALA A 150 5.29 -7.40 4.31
CA ALA A 150 5.99 -7.51 5.59
C ALA A 150 6.66 -8.87 5.79
N ALA A 151 5.98 -9.97 5.40
CA ALA A 151 6.54 -11.31 5.42
C ALA A 151 7.75 -11.45 4.49
N LEU A 152 7.71 -10.86 3.29
CA LEU A 152 8.85 -10.85 2.36
C LEU A 152 10.02 -10.04 2.90
N VAL A 153 9.78 -8.86 3.49
CA VAL A 153 10.85 -8.07 4.13
C VAL A 153 11.47 -8.86 5.28
N TYR A 154 10.64 -9.47 6.13
CA TYR A 154 11.12 -10.32 7.23
C TYR A 154 11.97 -11.50 6.72
N LEU A 155 11.49 -12.20 5.70
CA LEU A 155 12.24 -13.29 5.05
C LEU A 155 13.59 -12.82 4.52
N PHE A 156 13.61 -11.73 3.75
CA PHE A 156 14.85 -11.19 3.19
C PHE A 156 15.82 -10.74 4.28
N HIS A 157 15.32 -10.18 5.38
CA HIS A 157 16.14 -9.77 6.50
C HIS A 157 16.76 -10.97 7.22
N GLN A 158 15.96 -11.99 7.55
CA GLN A 158 16.44 -13.23 8.19
C GLN A 158 17.48 -13.96 7.35
N GLN A 159 17.38 -13.86 6.01
CA GLN A 159 18.35 -14.45 5.09
C GLN A 159 19.57 -13.54 4.82
N GLY A 160 19.70 -12.41 5.51
CA GLY A 160 20.84 -11.49 5.36
C GLY A 160 20.91 -10.77 4.01
N VAL A 161 19.86 -10.86 3.19
CA VAL A 161 19.77 -10.20 1.88
C VAL A 161 19.68 -8.68 2.04
N ILE A 162 19.05 -8.25 3.13
CA ILE A 162 18.83 -6.84 3.46
C ILE A 162 19.17 -6.60 4.93
N THR A 163 19.65 -5.39 5.21
CA THR A 163 19.81 -4.86 6.56
C THR A 163 18.71 -3.87 6.87
N ILE A 164 18.37 -3.72 8.16
CA ILE A 164 17.40 -2.72 8.63
C ILE A 164 17.83 -1.31 8.18
N GLU A 165 19.12 -0.99 8.26
CA GLU A 165 19.62 0.32 7.82
C GLU A 165 19.44 0.55 6.31
N SER A 166 19.62 -0.49 5.48
CA SER A 166 19.35 -0.38 4.04
C SER A 166 17.87 -0.10 3.79
N PHE A 167 16.99 -0.78 4.51
CA PHE A 167 15.55 -0.58 4.40
C PHE A 167 15.12 0.82 4.85
N ARG A 168 15.64 1.29 6.00
CA ARG A 168 15.43 2.64 6.52
C ARG A 168 15.86 3.70 5.51
N ARG A 169 17.03 3.52 4.88
CA ARG A 169 17.53 4.42 3.83
C ARG A 169 16.57 4.50 2.64
N PHE A 170 16.00 3.38 2.19
CA PHE A 170 15.04 3.39 1.08
C PHE A 170 13.73 4.11 1.44
N LEU A 171 13.25 3.94 2.67
CA LEU A 171 12.10 4.68 3.19
C LEU A 171 12.37 6.19 3.26
N TRP A 172 13.55 6.60 3.71
CA TRP A 172 13.95 8.01 3.71
C TRP A 172 13.99 8.60 2.30
N ILE A 173 14.48 7.85 1.32
CA ILE A 173 14.46 8.28 -0.09
C ILE A 173 13.01 8.47 -0.56
N GLY A 174 12.13 7.51 -0.29
CA GLY A 174 10.71 7.63 -0.62
C GLY A 174 10.03 8.83 0.05
N GLY A 175 10.32 9.05 1.34
CA GLY A 175 9.82 10.19 2.11
C GLY A 175 10.32 11.53 1.55
N ALA A 176 11.60 11.63 1.23
CA ALA A 176 12.19 12.83 0.63
C ALA A 176 11.56 13.13 -0.74
N VAL A 177 11.32 12.11 -1.57
CA VAL A 177 10.60 12.25 -2.85
C VAL A 177 9.18 12.77 -2.60
N SER A 178 8.45 12.19 -1.65
CA SER A 178 7.09 12.65 -1.30
C SER A 178 7.05 14.10 -0.83
N VAL A 179 7.98 14.50 0.05
CA VAL A 179 8.11 15.88 0.52
C VAL A 179 8.40 16.82 -0.66
N THR A 180 9.28 16.42 -1.58
CA THR A 180 9.59 17.21 -2.78
C THR A 180 8.35 17.44 -3.63
N PHE A 181 7.53 16.40 -3.85
CA PHE A 181 6.24 16.55 -4.55
C PHE A 181 5.26 17.43 -3.79
N GLY A 182 5.21 17.35 -2.45
CA GLY A 182 4.39 18.24 -1.63
C GLY A 182 4.80 19.70 -1.74
N CYS A 183 6.11 19.99 -1.64
CA CYS A 183 6.66 21.33 -1.85
C CYS A 183 6.40 21.83 -3.28
N TYR A 184 6.54 20.97 -4.29
CA TYR A 184 6.22 21.32 -5.67
C TYR A 184 4.73 21.62 -5.85
N GLN A 185 3.82 20.84 -5.24
CA GLN A 185 2.39 21.12 -5.27
C GLN A 185 2.06 22.48 -4.64
N LEU A 186 2.69 22.81 -3.51
CA LEU A 186 2.54 24.11 -2.86
C LEU A 186 3.07 25.25 -3.74
N LEU A 187 4.26 25.10 -4.33
CA LEU A 187 4.84 26.09 -5.22
C LEU A 187 3.97 26.30 -6.46
N ALA A 188 3.52 25.21 -7.07
CA ALA A 188 2.61 25.23 -8.22
C ALA A 188 1.33 25.99 -7.91
N HIS A 189 0.81 25.83 -6.70
CA HIS A 189 -0.33 26.59 -6.26
C HIS A 189 -0.03 28.09 -6.09
N LEU A 190 1.08 28.45 -5.44
CA LEU A 190 1.44 29.85 -5.18
C LEU A 190 1.83 30.62 -6.44
N THR A 191 2.38 29.94 -7.45
CA THR A 191 2.95 30.55 -8.66
C THR A 191 2.13 30.33 -9.93
N GLY A 192 1.11 29.45 -9.87
CA GLY A 192 0.34 29.04 -11.04
C GLY A 192 1.06 28.05 -11.96
N LEU A 193 2.18 27.45 -11.53
CA LEU A 193 2.84 26.39 -12.31
C LEU A 193 1.92 25.16 -12.46
N PRO A 194 2.08 24.38 -13.54
CA PRO A 194 1.26 23.19 -13.75
C PRO A 194 1.59 22.08 -12.74
N TRP A 195 0.57 21.53 -12.09
CA TRP A 195 0.68 20.31 -11.28
C TRP A 195 0.29 19.07 -12.11
N PRO A 196 1.13 18.03 -12.21
CA PRO A 196 0.85 16.83 -13.02
C PRO A 196 -0.14 15.88 -12.32
N ALA A 197 -1.36 16.36 -12.08
CA ALA A 197 -2.40 15.63 -11.36
C ALA A 197 -2.77 14.29 -12.03
N SER A 198 -2.84 14.25 -13.37
CA SER A 198 -3.22 13.02 -14.09
C SER A 198 -2.22 11.89 -13.87
N PHE A 199 -0.95 12.22 -13.63
CA PHE A 199 0.12 11.27 -13.35
C PHE A 199 0.17 10.89 -11.86
N VAL A 200 0.35 11.88 -10.98
CA VAL A 200 0.59 11.68 -9.54
C VAL A 200 -0.68 11.23 -8.80
N ASN A 201 -1.83 11.69 -9.25
CA ASN A 201 -3.14 11.44 -8.65
C ASN A 201 -4.04 10.57 -9.55
N SER A 202 -3.42 9.67 -10.34
CA SER A 202 -4.10 8.75 -11.27
C SER A 202 -5.04 7.73 -10.60
N ASN A 203 -4.96 7.55 -9.28
CA ASN A 203 -5.81 6.61 -8.55
C ASN A 203 -7.18 7.18 -8.22
N ILE A 204 -8.13 7.01 -9.15
CA ILE A 204 -9.54 7.39 -8.96
C ILE A 204 -10.25 6.60 -7.85
N GLY A 205 -9.65 5.51 -7.36
CA GLY A 205 -10.16 4.74 -6.22
C GLY A 205 -10.07 5.50 -4.90
N VAL A 206 -9.31 6.61 -4.87
CA VAL A 206 -9.14 7.45 -3.69
C VAL A 206 -9.51 8.89 -4.01
N ALA A 207 -10.31 9.51 -3.13
CA ALA A 207 -10.74 10.88 -3.30
C ALA A 207 -9.58 11.84 -2.95
N GLN A 208 -9.06 12.54 -3.96
CA GLN A 208 -7.93 13.45 -3.83
C GLN A 208 -8.36 14.86 -3.42
N LEU A 209 -9.61 15.22 -3.73
CA LEU A 209 -10.29 16.48 -3.34
C LEU A 209 -9.39 17.74 -3.45
N PRO A 210 -8.67 17.95 -4.57
CA PRO A 210 -7.64 19.01 -4.68
C PRO A 210 -8.22 20.44 -4.64
N GLU A 211 -9.51 20.59 -4.97
CA GLU A 211 -10.20 21.88 -4.94
C GLU A 211 -10.86 22.19 -3.59
N GLN A 212 -10.84 21.25 -2.64
CA GLN A 212 -11.41 21.52 -1.32
C GLN A 212 -10.51 22.48 -0.53
N THR A 213 -11.13 23.57 -0.07
CA THR A 213 -10.57 24.51 0.90
C THR A 213 -11.28 24.37 2.24
N MET A 214 -10.53 24.29 3.33
CA MET A 214 -11.07 24.43 4.68
C MET A 214 -10.39 25.62 5.36
N LEU A 215 -11.17 26.59 5.82
CA LEU A 215 -10.67 27.80 6.51
C LEU A 215 -9.61 28.57 5.70
N GLY A 216 -9.78 28.66 4.38
CA GLY A 216 -8.82 29.34 3.48
C GLY A 216 -7.56 28.52 3.15
N VAL A 217 -7.40 27.33 3.73
CA VAL A 217 -6.30 26.40 3.42
C VAL A 217 -6.79 25.37 2.40
N ARG A 218 -6.17 25.33 1.22
CA ARG A 218 -6.43 24.28 0.22
C ARG A 218 -5.86 22.94 0.68
N ARG A 219 -6.59 21.86 0.42
CA ARG A 219 -6.16 20.50 0.69
C ARG A 219 -4.98 20.13 -0.21
N MET A 220 -3.89 19.70 0.41
CA MET A 220 -2.73 19.11 -0.28
C MET A 220 -2.78 17.59 -0.16
N SER A 221 -2.67 16.91 -1.30
CA SER A 221 -2.74 15.44 -1.38
C SER A 221 -1.44 14.83 -1.90
N ALA A 222 -0.56 15.64 -2.50
CA ALA A 222 0.75 15.27 -3.04
C ALA A 222 0.74 13.87 -3.67
N THR A 223 1.59 12.96 -3.18
CA THR A 223 1.65 11.55 -3.57
C THR A 223 0.93 10.61 -2.58
N PHE A 224 0.45 11.15 -1.45
CA PHE A 224 0.17 10.41 -0.22
C PHE A 224 -1.23 10.75 0.34
N LEU A 225 -2.01 9.72 0.65
CA LEU A 225 -3.41 9.90 1.07
C LEU A 225 -3.67 9.43 2.49
N GLU A 226 -3.12 8.30 2.89
CA GLU A 226 -3.34 7.73 4.23
C GLU A 226 -2.03 7.19 4.82
N PRO A 227 -1.61 7.69 6.01
CA PRO A 227 -0.45 7.17 6.75
C PRO A 227 -0.47 5.66 6.99
N SER A 228 -1.66 5.06 7.02
CA SER A 228 -1.93 3.65 7.34
C SER A 228 -1.84 2.70 6.15
N MET A 229 -1.82 3.20 4.91
CA MET A 229 -2.03 2.37 3.71
C MET A 229 -0.83 1.50 3.32
N LEU A 230 0.36 1.68 3.89
CA LEU A 230 1.45 0.71 3.79
C LEU A 230 2.19 0.57 5.11
N SER A 231 2.10 -0.61 5.72
CA SER A 231 2.71 -0.94 7.02
C SER A 231 4.24 -1.09 6.96
N LEU A 232 4.87 -0.85 5.81
CA LEU A 232 6.33 -0.86 5.64
C LEU A 232 7.04 0.07 6.63
N HIS A 233 6.39 1.16 7.04
CA HIS A 233 6.95 2.11 8.00
C HIS A 233 7.04 1.55 9.43
N PHE A 234 6.19 0.60 9.81
CA PHE A 234 6.22 -0.03 11.14
C PHE A 234 7.34 -1.07 11.29
N LEU A 235 7.89 -1.56 10.17
CA LEU A 235 9.04 -2.48 10.18
C LEU A 235 10.35 -1.79 10.59
N VAL A 236 10.38 -0.45 10.66
CA VAL A 236 11.55 0.31 11.15
C VAL A 236 11.61 0.36 12.69
N MET A 237 10.52 0.00 13.38
CA MET A 237 10.46 0.01 14.85
C MET A 237 10.87 -1.33 15.49
N VAL A 238 11.43 -2.26 14.72
CA VAL A 238 11.97 -3.56 15.19
C VAL A 238 13.48 -3.54 15.07
#